data_AF-A0A1C4WE36-F1
#
_entry.id   AF-A0A1C4WE36-F1
#
_cell.length_a   1.000
_cell.length_b   1.000
_cell.length_c   1.000
_cell.angle_alpha   90.00
_cell.angle_beta   90.00
_cell.angle_gamma   90.00
#
_symmetry.space_group_name_H-M   'P 1'
#
loop_
_entity.id
_entity.type
_entity.pdbx_description
1 polymer ?
#
loop_
_entity_poly.entity_id
_entity_poly.type
_entity_poly.pdbx_seq_one_letter_code
_entity_poly.pdbx_strand_id
1 'polypeptide(L)'
;MSAELSDLYRSLGAAADDQELAHPGLVRRRADRRARVRVASTALAVAVLLGGVAVGGRLVWSADGGTPLPPPADTPGPAPTGSTPPLSVSPSPPSSPPSGGTSSGTPSATTTGAGKPQRPTSIPDRAFFVLAAANHTGLESRIEGAVLPVLCTAGYPSESAVVQRRGRYLAYKRPETPKGYVPDGSYRHTITIYRPGRADDAVRELRRAVRDCPEQELPDDGERIWRQRLLDPGRYGDESVLFEMRAPFLEVNGKSGGEEVRLVRAVRVDDVVTVLWEQGWEGTSAERAPFDADSRRAVAAIEDWLD
;
A
#
# COMPACT_ATOMS: atom_id res chain seq x y z
N MET A 1 -2.17 22.80 55.98
CA MET A 1 -2.07 21.58 55.15
C MET A 1 -3.37 20.74 55.07
N SER A 2 -4.43 20.99 55.86
CA SER A 2 -5.67 20.17 55.80
C SER A 2 -6.77 20.72 54.86
N ALA A 3 -6.80 22.03 54.63
CA ALA A 3 -7.81 22.66 53.77
C ALA A 3 -7.61 22.34 52.27
N GLU A 4 -6.37 22.40 51.77
CA GLU A 4 -6.04 22.08 50.37
C GLU A 4 -6.37 20.62 50.01
N LEU A 5 -6.14 19.69 50.93
CA LEU A 5 -6.47 18.27 50.75
C LEU A 5 -7.98 18.06 50.68
N SER A 6 -8.73 18.80 51.49
CA SER A 6 -10.20 18.75 51.50
C SER A 6 -10.79 19.35 50.22
N ASP A 7 -10.21 20.44 49.72
CA ASP A 7 -10.63 21.04 48.45
C ASP A 7 -10.24 20.17 47.25
N LEU A 8 -9.10 19.50 47.31
CA LEU A 8 -8.68 18.56 46.26
C LEU A 8 -9.60 17.33 46.21
N TYR A 9 -9.97 16.78 47.37
CA TYR A 9 -10.99 15.72 47.44
C TYR A 9 -12.37 16.18 46.96
N ARG A 10 -12.79 17.40 47.31
CA ARG A 10 -14.07 17.96 46.84
C ARG A 10 -14.06 18.19 45.33
N SER A 11 -12.94 18.63 44.77
CA SER A 11 -12.77 18.81 43.32
C SER A 11 -12.79 17.48 42.56
N LEU A 12 -12.18 16.42 43.13
CA LEU A 12 -12.21 15.07 42.56
C LEU A 12 -13.61 14.45 42.61
N GLY A 13 -14.36 14.68 43.69
CA GLY A 13 -15.75 14.25 43.82
C GLY A 13 -16.65 14.88 42.76
N ALA A 14 -16.59 16.22 42.62
CA ALA A 14 -17.36 16.94 41.61
C ALA A 14 -17.03 16.49 40.18
N ALA A 15 -15.74 16.25 39.87
CA ALA A 15 -15.31 15.76 38.56
C ALA A 15 -15.76 14.31 38.27
N ALA A 16 -15.95 13.50 39.31
CA ALA A 16 -16.45 12.13 39.18
C ALA A 16 -17.98 12.09 39.04
N ASP A 17 -18.70 12.99 39.72
CA ASP A 17 -20.16 13.09 39.66
C ASP A 17 -20.66 13.70 38.33
N ASP A 18 -19.87 14.56 37.69
CA ASP A 18 -20.15 15.11 36.34
C ASP A 18 -19.86 14.11 35.20
N GLN A 19 -19.23 12.97 35.51
CA GLN A 19 -19.02 11.91 34.53
C GLN A 19 -20.26 11.02 34.47
N GLU A 20 -21.11 11.27 33.48
CA GLU A 20 -22.21 10.39 33.11
C GLU A 20 -21.67 8.96 32.93
N LEU A 21 -22.03 8.06 33.87
CA LEU A 21 -21.52 6.70 33.90
C LEU A 21 -21.84 6.05 32.56
N ALA A 22 -20.77 5.72 31.81
CA ALA A 22 -20.89 5.12 30.49
C ALA A 22 -21.87 3.94 30.57
N HIS A 23 -22.91 4.00 29.73
CA HIS A 23 -24.01 3.06 29.72
C HIS A 23 -23.47 1.61 29.84
N PRO A 24 -23.97 0.75 30.77
CA PRO A 24 -23.34 -0.54 31.10
C PRO A 24 -23.04 -1.45 29.90
N GLY A 25 -23.76 -1.29 28.78
CA GLY A 25 -23.44 -1.96 27.52
C GLY A 25 -22.09 -1.54 26.90
N LEU A 26 -21.68 -0.28 27.02
CA LEU A 26 -20.38 0.23 26.56
C LEU A 26 -19.23 -0.27 27.45
N VAL A 27 -19.47 -0.40 28.76
CA VAL A 27 -18.49 -0.98 29.70
C VAL A 27 -18.27 -2.46 29.40
N ARG A 28 -19.36 -3.23 29.16
CA ARG A 28 -19.26 -4.64 28.74
C ARG A 28 -18.54 -4.79 27.40
N ARG A 29 -18.85 -3.96 26.40
CA ARG A 29 -18.13 -3.98 25.11
C ARG A 29 -16.64 -3.67 25.26
N ARG A 30 -16.26 -2.72 26.12
CA ARG A 30 -14.84 -2.43 26.40
C ARG A 30 -14.13 -3.56 27.15
N ALA A 31 -14.80 -4.21 28.11
CA ALA A 31 -14.26 -5.36 28.84
C ALA A 31 -14.05 -6.56 27.90
N ASP A 32 -15.02 -6.87 27.03
CA ASP A 32 -14.89 -7.91 26.01
C ASP A 32 -13.79 -7.59 25.00
N ARG A 33 -13.63 -6.31 24.62
CA ARG A 33 -12.54 -5.86 23.72
C ARG A 33 -11.15 -6.11 24.34
N ARG A 34 -10.97 -5.84 25.64
CA ARG A 34 -9.71 -6.10 26.34
C ARG A 34 -9.46 -7.60 26.55
N ALA A 35 -10.50 -8.40 26.78
CA ALA A 35 -10.38 -9.85 26.89
C ALA A 35 -9.91 -10.47 25.55
N ARG A 36 -10.47 -10.03 24.42
CA ARG A 36 -10.06 -10.50 23.08
C ARG A 36 -8.61 -10.14 22.72
N VAL A 37 -8.16 -8.94 23.09
CA VAL A 37 -6.74 -8.53 22.89
C VAL A 37 -5.79 -9.39 23.72
N ARG A 38 -6.17 -9.77 24.94
CA ARG A 38 -5.35 -10.67 25.78
C ARG A 38 -5.26 -12.08 25.20
N VAL A 39 -6.37 -12.64 24.70
CA VAL A 39 -6.38 -13.98 24.09
C VAL A 39 -5.54 -14.04 22.81
N ALA A 40 -5.57 -13.00 21.97
CA ALA A 40 -4.72 -12.91 20.79
C ALA A 40 -3.22 -12.82 21.16
N SER A 41 -2.89 -12.10 22.23
CA SER A 41 -1.49 -12.00 22.70
C SER A 41 -0.95 -13.28 23.33
N THR A 42 -1.79 -14.08 24.00
CA THR A 42 -1.36 -15.36 24.60
C THR A 42 -1.24 -16.48 23.56
N ALA A 43 -2.05 -16.47 22.50
CA ALA A 43 -1.91 -17.43 21.40
C ALA A 43 -0.58 -17.27 20.64
N LEU A 44 -0.10 -16.03 20.49
CA LEU A 44 1.17 -15.72 19.83
C LEU A 44 2.39 -16.13 20.71
N ALA A 45 2.27 -16.04 22.04
CA ALA A 45 3.30 -16.50 22.96
C ALA A 45 3.45 -18.04 23.00
N VAL A 46 2.35 -18.78 22.86
CA VAL A 46 2.39 -20.26 22.80
C VAL A 46 2.96 -20.75 21.47
N ALA A 47 2.67 -20.06 20.35
CA ALA A 47 3.23 -20.41 19.04
C ALA A 47 4.76 -20.20 18.97
N VAL A 48 5.30 -19.14 19.61
CA VAL A 48 6.75 -18.91 19.67
C VAL A 48 7.46 -19.93 20.57
N LEU A 49 6.81 -20.40 21.64
CA LEU A 49 7.37 -21.46 22.50
C LEU A 49 7.33 -22.86 21.87
N LEU A 50 6.40 -23.14 20.95
CA LEU A 50 6.31 -24.44 20.26
C LEU A 50 7.10 -24.46 18.93
N GLY A 51 7.43 -23.31 18.34
CA GLY A 51 8.25 -23.20 17.12
C GLY A 51 9.77 -23.14 17.36
N GLY A 52 10.22 -22.99 18.61
CA GLY A 52 11.63 -22.75 18.97
C GLY A 52 12.51 -23.99 19.22
N VAL A 53 12.13 -25.18 18.74
CA VAL A 53 12.90 -26.44 18.97
C VAL A 53 13.55 -27.01 17.71
N ALA A 54 13.34 -26.41 16.53
CA ALA A 54 13.99 -26.85 15.30
C ALA A 54 14.83 -25.71 14.71
N VAL A 55 16.10 -25.98 14.40
CA VAL A 55 17.11 -25.07 13.84
C VAL A 55 17.88 -24.25 14.89
N GLY A 56 18.66 -24.95 15.71
CA GLY A 56 19.71 -24.35 16.53
C GLY A 56 20.78 -25.38 16.89
N GLY A 57 21.74 -25.63 15.99
CA GLY A 57 22.90 -26.44 16.35
C GLY A 57 23.68 -27.02 15.19
N ARG A 58 24.38 -26.18 14.40
CA ARG A 58 25.63 -26.58 13.73
C ARG A 58 26.49 -25.38 13.42
N LEU A 59 27.14 -24.84 14.45
CA LEU A 59 28.44 -24.20 14.30
C LEU A 59 29.28 -24.52 15.54
N VAL A 60 30.52 -24.97 15.27
CA VAL A 60 31.67 -25.20 16.16
C VAL A 60 31.74 -26.56 16.88
N TRP A 61 32.60 -27.48 16.40
CA TRP A 61 33.92 -27.78 17.00
C TRP A 61 34.59 -28.98 16.29
N SER A 62 35.89 -28.85 15.98
CA SER A 62 36.76 -29.88 15.37
C SER A 62 37.52 -30.67 16.45
N ALA A 63 37.59 -32.01 16.38
CA ALA A 63 38.72 -32.82 16.86
C ALA A 63 38.54 -34.33 16.52
N ASP A 64 39.55 -34.87 15.86
CA ASP A 64 40.08 -36.25 15.84
C ASP A 64 39.18 -37.50 15.78
N GLY A 65 39.52 -38.37 14.81
CA GLY A 65 39.70 -39.80 15.10
C GLY A 65 38.98 -40.78 14.19
N GLY A 66 39.72 -41.37 13.24
CA GLY A 66 39.50 -42.75 12.80
C GLY A 66 38.84 -42.97 11.43
N THR A 67 39.67 -43.21 10.41
CA THR A 67 39.33 -43.91 9.17
C THR A 67 39.07 -45.41 9.44
N PRO A 68 38.24 -46.13 8.65
CA PRO A 68 38.82 -46.89 7.53
C PRO A 68 37.98 -47.00 6.22
N LEU A 69 38.72 -46.80 5.13
CA LEU A 69 38.74 -47.25 3.71
C LEU A 69 37.58 -48.04 3.00
N PRO A 70 37.56 -48.04 1.63
CA PRO A 70 36.40 -48.26 0.74
C PRO A 70 36.50 -49.53 -0.16
N PRO A 71 35.52 -49.78 -1.04
CA PRO A 71 35.72 -50.50 -2.31
C PRO A 71 35.47 -49.62 -3.57
N PRO A 72 35.88 -50.08 -4.78
CA PRO A 72 36.74 -49.28 -5.65
C PRO A 72 36.09 -48.67 -6.89
N ALA A 73 36.95 -47.93 -7.58
CA ALA A 73 36.83 -47.07 -8.75
C ALA A 73 36.26 -47.70 -10.03
N ASP A 74 35.80 -46.84 -10.93
CA ASP A 74 36.31 -46.81 -12.30
C ASP A 74 36.48 -45.36 -12.79
N THR A 75 37.57 -45.16 -13.52
CA THR A 75 38.21 -43.90 -13.97
C THR A 75 38.17 -43.88 -15.54
N PRO A 76 38.85 -42.99 -16.29
CA PRO A 76 38.35 -41.73 -16.85
C PRO A 76 38.43 -41.55 -18.38
N GLY A 77 37.84 -40.44 -18.86
CA GLY A 77 38.46 -39.53 -19.85
C GLY A 77 37.90 -39.57 -21.28
N PRO A 78 38.34 -38.65 -22.20
CA PRO A 78 39.12 -37.43 -22.00
C PRO A 78 38.47 -36.16 -22.65
N ALA A 79 39.06 -35.01 -22.34
CA ALA A 79 38.85 -33.73 -23.03
C ALA A 79 39.60 -33.66 -24.38
N PRO A 80 39.29 -32.65 -25.21
CA PRO A 80 40.39 -31.92 -25.84
C PRO A 80 40.29 -30.38 -25.78
N THR A 81 41.51 -29.86 -25.90
CA THR A 81 42.13 -28.54 -25.80
C THR A 81 41.93 -27.62 -27.01
N GLY A 82 42.19 -26.32 -26.78
CA GLY A 82 42.84 -25.40 -27.73
C GLY A 82 42.03 -24.15 -28.06
N SER A 83 42.57 -22.94 -28.26
CA SER A 83 43.92 -22.35 -28.18
C SER A 83 43.78 -20.82 -28.24
N THR A 84 44.77 -20.09 -27.71
CA THR A 84 44.84 -18.62 -27.54
C THR A 84 45.49 -17.89 -28.77
N PRO A 85 45.86 -16.58 -28.73
CA PRO A 85 45.40 -15.42 -29.54
C PRO A 85 46.43 -15.01 -30.66
N PRO A 86 46.50 -13.79 -31.30
CA PRO A 86 46.87 -12.49 -30.66
C PRO A 86 46.53 -11.13 -31.39
N LEU A 87 47.00 -10.01 -30.78
CA LEU A 87 47.33 -8.63 -31.28
C LEU A 87 46.19 -7.58 -31.45
N SER A 88 46.15 -6.43 -30.75
CA SER A 88 47.08 -5.28 -30.57
C SER A 88 47.01 -4.25 -31.70
N VAL A 89 46.57 -2.99 -31.44
CA VAL A 89 47.36 -1.73 -31.59
C VAL A 89 46.65 -0.54 -30.89
N SER A 90 47.42 0.27 -30.17
CA SER A 90 47.15 1.64 -29.68
C SER A 90 47.96 2.62 -30.54
N PRO A 91 47.49 3.84 -30.85
CA PRO A 91 48.15 5.00 -30.23
C PRO A 91 47.28 6.24 -29.99
N SER A 92 47.70 7.03 -29.00
CA SER A 92 47.50 8.49 -28.82
C SER A 92 48.90 9.15 -28.76
N PRO A 93 49.10 10.48 -28.61
CA PRO A 93 48.56 11.71 -29.24
C PRO A 93 49.72 12.54 -29.90
N PRO A 94 49.66 13.86 -30.26
CA PRO A 94 49.75 14.99 -29.28
C PRO A 94 49.13 16.38 -29.65
N SER A 95 48.90 17.18 -28.59
CA SER A 95 49.14 18.63 -28.36
C SER A 95 48.49 19.82 -29.14
N SER A 96 47.95 20.75 -28.32
CA SER A 96 47.53 22.17 -28.45
C SER A 96 48.67 23.16 -28.87
N PRO A 97 48.56 24.54 -28.93
CA PRO A 97 47.63 25.53 -28.33
C PRO A 97 47.31 26.80 -29.21
N PRO A 98 47.16 28.05 -28.69
CA PRO A 98 45.91 28.83 -28.57
C PRO A 98 45.77 29.99 -29.58
N SER A 99 44.59 30.61 -29.66
CA SER A 99 44.45 32.00 -30.14
C SER A 99 43.27 32.69 -29.47
N GLY A 100 43.57 33.84 -28.87
CA GLY A 100 42.63 34.67 -28.13
C GLY A 100 41.67 35.46 -29.03
N GLY A 101 40.66 36.00 -28.37
CA GLY A 101 39.70 36.93 -28.96
C GLY A 101 38.73 37.43 -27.89
N THR A 102 39.12 38.47 -27.17
CA THR A 102 38.25 39.30 -26.34
C THR A 102 37.36 40.16 -27.24
N SER A 103 36.04 40.09 -27.06
CA SER A 103 35.05 41.18 -27.19
C SER A 103 33.66 40.59 -26.90
N SER A 104 33.07 40.85 -25.74
CA SER A 104 32.18 42.00 -25.47
C SER A 104 30.87 41.96 -26.27
N GLY A 105 29.78 41.68 -25.56
CA GLY A 105 28.46 42.25 -25.87
C GLY A 105 27.44 41.33 -26.53
N THR A 106 26.66 40.63 -25.70
CA THR A 106 25.17 40.56 -25.70
C THR A 106 24.76 39.21 -25.08
N PRO A 107 24.02 39.17 -23.96
CA PRO A 107 23.47 37.91 -23.47
C PRO A 107 22.40 37.47 -24.47
N SER A 108 22.74 36.55 -25.35
CA SER A 108 21.74 35.77 -26.07
C SER A 108 20.96 35.01 -25.00
N ALA A 109 19.68 35.38 -24.85
CA ALA A 109 18.74 34.67 -24.02
C ALA A 109 18.84 33.18 -24.38
N THR A 110 19.32 32.39 -23.44
CA THR A 110 19.21 30.93 -23.48
C THR A 110 17.72 30.65 -23.64
N THR A 111 17.30 30.39 -24.86
CA THR A 111 16.03 29.73 -25.11
C THR A 111 16.24 28.36 -24.51
N THR A 112 15.81 28.19 -23.27
CA THR A 112 15.62 26.89 -22.62
C THR A 112 14.74 26.11 -23.59
N GLY A 113 15.39 25.31 -24.44
CA GLY A 113 14.68 24.37 -25.29
C GLY A 113 13.77 23.58 -24.36
N ALA A 114 12.47 23.59 -24.66
CA ALA A 114 11.49 22.80 -23.94
C ALA A 114 11.98 21.36 -23.98
N GLY A 115 12.64 20.94 -22.89
CA GLY A 115 13.01 19.56 -22.68
C GLY A 115 11.73 18.77 -22.80
N LYS A 116 11.75 17.74 -23.63
CA LYS A 116 10.62 16.82 -23.76
C LYS A 116 10.16 16.44 -22.34
N PRO A 117 8.88 16.56 -21.97
CA PRO A 117 8.42 16.30 -20.61
C PRO A 117 9.00 14.98 -20.12
N GLN A 118 9.86 15.06 -19.10
CA GLN A 118 10.58 13.90 -18.64
C GLN A 118 9.59 13.04 -17.85
N ARG A 119 9.29 11.86 -18.38
CA ARG A 119 8.33 10.96 -17.74
C ARG A 119 8.80 10.58 -16.34
N PRO A 120 7.89 10.53 -15.36
CA PRO A 120 8.25 10.22 -13.99
C PRO A 120 8.81 8.79 -13.90
N THR A 121 9.87 8.64 -13.11
CA THR A 121 10.43 7.34 -12.71
C THR A 121 10.36 7.12 -11.21
N SER A 122 9.96 8.14 -10.45
CA SER A 122 9.79 8.14 -9.00
C SER A 122 8.43 8.72 -8.62
N ILE A 123 7.71 8.09 -7.68
CA ILE A 123 6.44 8.59 -7.13
C ILE A 123 6.74 9.35 -5.84
N PRO A 124 6.62 10.69 -5.80
CA PRO A 124 6.83 11.49 -4.59
C PRO A 124 5.62 11.43 -3.65
N ASP A 125 5.81 11.86 -2.40
CA ASP A 125 4.72 11.86 -1.41
C ASP A 125 3.58 12.82 -1.74
N ARG A 126 3.85 13.86 -2.53
CA ARG A 126 2.85 14.83 -3.03
C ARG A 126 1.90 14.25 -4.08
N ALA A 127 2.25 13.12 -4.71
CA ALA A 127 1.40 12.45 -5.69
C ALA A 127 0.19 11.77 -5.02
N PHE A 128 0.26 11.52 -3.71
CA PHE A 128 -0.84 10.97 -2.95
C PHE A 128 -1.75 12.09 -2.46
N PHE A 129 -3.07 11.89 -2.55
CA PHE A 129 -4.01 12.90 -2.10
C PHE A 129 -3.99 13.08 -0.59
N VAL A 130 -4.48 14.25 -0.18
CA VAL A 130 -4.73 14.58 1.21
C VAL A 130 -6.24 14.65 1.42
N LEU A 131 -6.70 14.04 2.52
CA LEU A 131 -8.10 14.12 2.93
C LEU A 131 -8.52 15.58 3.15
N ALA A 132 -9.81 15.88 2.91
CA ALA A 132 -10.38 17.15 3.33
C ALA A 132 -10.16 17.35 4.85
N ALA A 133 -9.88 18.58 5.29
CA ALA A 133 -9.59 18.86 6.70
C ALA A 133 -10.69 18.37 7.66
N ALA A 134 -11.95 18.45 7.24
CA ALA A 134 -13.10 17.95 8.00
C ALA A 134 -13.11 16.42 8.18
N ASN A 135 -12.37 15.68 7.34
CA ASN A 135 -12.34 14.21 7.34
C ASN A 135 -11.09 13.65 8.05
N HIS A 136 -10.26 14.51 8.65
CA HIS A 136 -9.03 14.08 9.30
C HIS A 136 -9.35 13.32 10.59
N THR A 137 -8.67 12.19 10.78
CA THR A 137 -8.79 11.37 11.98
C THR A 137 -7.86 11.82 13.11
N GLY A 138 -6.83 12.61 12.78
CA GLY A 138 -5.66 12.85 13.63
C GLY A 138 -4.65 11.69 13.62
N LEU A 139 -4.94 10.60 12.89
CA LEU A 139 -3.98 9.54 12.64
C LEU A 139 -3.13 9.92 11.43
N GLU A 140 -1.83 9.69 11.52
CA GLU A 140 -0.92 9.93 10.40
C GLU A 140 -1.20 8.94 9.26
N SER A 141 -1.17 9.45 8.03
CA SER A 141 -1.15 8.59 6.86
C SER A 141 0.17 7.82 6.81
N ARG A 142 0.11 6.54 6.44
CA ARG A 142 1.28 5.66 6.42
C ARG A 142 1.61 5.24 5.01
N ILE A 143 2.88 5.35 4.63
CA ILE A 143 3.38 4.66 3.44
C ILE A 143 3.39 3.17 3.76
N GLU A 144 2.68 2.40 2.95
CA GLU A 144 2.57 0.95 3.13
C GLU A 144 2.85 0.26 1.79
N GLY A 145 2.93 -1.07 1.81
CA GLY A 145 2.98 -1.86 0.58
C GLY A 145 1.85 -1.47 -0.36
N ALA A 146 2.14 -1.41 -1.66
CA ALA A 146 1.14 -1.12 -2.65
C ALA A 146 0.19 -2.31 -2.78
N VAL A 147 -1.02 -2.15 -2.26
CA VAL A 147 -2.07 -3.18 -2.28
C VAL A 147 -3.09 -2.80 -3.33
N LEU A 148 -3.37 -3.73 -4.23
CA LEU A 148 -4.44 -3.66 -5.22
C LEU A 148 -5.54 -4.66 -4.84
N PRO A 149 -6.80 -4.42 -5.24
CA PRO A 149 -7.85 -5.42 -5.07
C PRO A 149 -7.48 -6.70 -5.80
N VAL A 150 -7.50 -7.81 -5.07
CA VAL A 150 -7.42 -9.14 -5.66
C VAL A 150 -8.81 -9.48 -6.21
N LEU A 151 -8.84 -9.96 -7.46
CA LEU A 151 -10.06 -10.34 -8.15
C LEU A 151 -9.92 -11.80 -8.60
N CYS A 152 -10.48 -12.71 -7.82
CA CYS A 152 -10.36 -14.15 -7.98
C CYS A 152 -8.88 -14.55 -8.10
N THR A 153 -8.45 -15.05 -9.26
CA THR A 153 -7.06 -15.42 -9.58
C THR A 153 -6.52 -14.63 -10.79
N ALA A 154 -7.11 -13.47 -11.07
CA ALA A 154 -6.76 -12.68 -12.25
C ALA A 154 -5.25 -12.33 -12.27
N GLY A 155 -4.58 -12.79 -13.32
CA GLY A 155 -3.24 -12.34 -13.67
C GLY A 155 -3.32 -11.09 -14.53
N TYR A 156 -2.45 -10.12 -14.26
CA TYR A 156 -2.38 -8.84 -14.99
C TYR A 156 -1.09 -8.78 -15.81
N PRO A 157 -1.10 -9.08 -17.12
CA PRO A 157 0.08 -8.97 -17.98
C PRO A 157 0.77 -7.60 -17.91
N SER A 158 0.00 -6.54 -17.66
CA SER A 158 0.51 -5.18 -17.45
C SER A 158 1.48 -5.04 -16.28
N GLU A 159 1.50 -5.97 -15.31
CA GLU A 159 2.46 -5.98 -14.19
C GLU A 159 3.92 -6.04 -14.68
N SER A 160 4.16 -6.72 -15.80
CA SER A 160 5.49 -6.80 -16.42
C SER A 160 5.99 -5.44 -16.94
N ALA A 161 5.09 -4.46 -17.10
CA ALA A 161 5.35 -3.12 -17.57
C ALA A 161 5.41 -2.07 -16.45
N VAL A 162 5.29 -2.47 -15.18
CA VAL A 162 5.42 -1.55 -14.04
C VAL A 162 6.85 -1.03 -13.93
N VAL A 163 7.00 0.28 -13.89
CA VAL A 163 8.28 0.98 -13.61
C VAL A 163 8.45 1.17 -12.12
N GLN A 164 7.40 1.66 -11.44
CA GLN A 164 7.37 1.81 -10.00
C GLN A 164 5.94 1.74 -9.49
N ARG A 165 5.78 1.30 -8.24
CA ARG A 165 4.51 1.35 -7.52
C ARG A 165 4.73 1.77 -6.07
N ARG A 166 3.85 2.62 -5.54
CA ARG A 166 3.82 3.00 -4.12
C ARG A 166 2.38 2.97 -3.59
N GLY A 167 2.23 2.67 -2.31
CA GLY A 167 0.95 2.66 -1.61
C GLY A 167 0.94 3.61 -0.41
N ARG A 168 -0.23 4.17 -0.11
CA ARG A 168 -0.50 4.92 1.12
C ARG A 168 -1.81 4.46 1.73
N TYR A 169 -1.81 4.30 3.04
CA TYR A 169 -2.99 4.07 3.85
C TYR A 169 -3.48 5.40 4.46
N LEU A 170 -4.78 5.68 4.33
CA LEU A 170 -5.42 6.87 4.90
C LEU A 170 -6.68 6.46 5.65
N ALA A 171 -6.71 6.65 6.97
CA ALA A 171 -7.95 6.54 7.74
C ALA A 171 -8.69 7.88 7.71
N TYR A 172 -10.01 7.84 7.49
CA TYR A 172 -10.85 9.04 7.44
C TYR A 172 -11.98 8.97 8.47
N LYS A 173 -12.47 10.16 8.83
CA LYS A 173 -13.74 10.36 9.53
C LYS A 173 -14.70 11.12 8.66
N ARG A 174 -15.98 10.98 8.94
CA ARG A 174 -17.00 11.85 8.39
C ARG A 174 -17.10 13.13 9.23
N PRO A 175 -17.50 14.27 8.64
CA PRO A 175 -17.59 15.54 9.35
C PRO A 175 -18.46 15.48 10.61
N GLU A 176 -19.51 14.66 10.59
CA GLU A 176 -20.45 14.45 11.70
C GLU A 176 -19.92 13.54 12.81
N THR A 177 -18.80 12.83 12.59
CA THR A 177 -18.26 11.87 13.56
C THR A 177 -17.59 12.59 14.73
N PRO A 178 -18.03 12.35 15.98
CA PRO A 178 -17.48 13.07 17.13
C PRO A 178 -15.98 12.84 17.35
N LYS A 179 -15.32 13.83 17.95
CA LYS A 179 -13.91 13.71 18.35
C LYS A 179 -13.73 12.53 19.31
N GLY A 180 -12.61 11.82 19.16
CA GLY A 180 -12.28 10.64 19.97
C GLY A 180 -12.94 9.32 19.52
N TYR A 181 -13.85 9.32 18.55
CA TYR A 181 -14.38 8.08 17.96
C TYR A 181 -13.35 7.41 17.04
N VAL A 182 -13.59 6.14 16.70
CA VAL A 182 -12.78 5.43 15.69
C VAL A 182 -13.01 6.03 14.30
N PRO A 183 -12.12 5.78 13.31
CA PRO A 183 -12.38 6.14 11.92
C PRO A 183 -13.69 5.55 11.38
N ASP A 184 -14.28 6.22 10.40
CA ASP A 184 -15.47 5.72 9.67
C ASP A 184 -15.07 4.85 8.48
N GLY A 185 -13.84 5.01 8.01
CA GLY A 185 -13.31 4.18 6.95
C GLY A 185 -11.84 4.41 6.72
N SER A 186 -11.34 3.72 5.69
CA SER A 186 -9.98 3.93 5.24
C SER A 186 -9.81 3.69 3.75
N TYR A 187 -8.77 4.29 3.20
CA TYR A 187 -8.35 4.13 1.83
C TYR A 187 -7.02 3.41 1.73
N ARG A 188 -6.95 2.48 0.78
CA ARG A 188 -5.71 2.05 0.14
C ARG A 188 -5.56 2.87 -1.14
N HIS A 189 -4.64 3.83 -1.14
CA HIS A 189 -4.30 4.64 -2.32
C HIS A 189 -3.02 4.09 -2.92
N THR A 190 -3.11 3.50 -4.11
CA THR A 190 -1.97 2.92 -4.82
C THR A 190 -1.72 3.72 -6.10
N ILE A 191 -0.47 4.08 -6.36
CA ILE A 191 -0.04 4.78 -7.57
C ILE A 191 0.98 3.89 -8.28
N THR A 192 0.78 3.69 -9.58
CA THR A 192 1.65 2.86 -10.42
C THR A 192 2.08 3.64 -11.65
N ILE A 193 3.39 3.73 -11.87
CA ILE A 193 3.97 4.20 -13.12
C ILE A 193 4.17 2.99 -14.02
N TYR A 194 3.64 3.04 -15.24
CA TYR A 194 3.85 2.04 -16.27
C TYR A 194 4.87 2.51 -17.30
N ARG A 195 5.42 1.56 -18.08
CA ARG A 195 6.19 1.88 -19.28
C ARG A 195 5.31 2.66 -20.27
N PRO A 196 5.94 3.46 -21.16
CA PRO A 196 5.27 4.19 -22.22
C PRO A 196 4.15 3.45 -22.94
N GLY A 197 2.93 3.99 -22.88
CA GLY A 197 1.75 3.49 -23.57
C GLY A 197 1.23 2.15 -23.03
N ARG A 198 1.54 1.79 -21.78
CA ARG A 198 1.12 0.52 -21.16
C ARG A 198 0.13 0.68 -20.00
N ALA A 199 -0.18 1.91 -19.60
CA ALA A 199 -1.14 2.16 -18.51
C ALA A 199 -2.60 1.86 -18.91
N ASP A 200 -2.95 1.97 -20.19
CA ASP A 200 -4.28 1.61 -20.71
C ASP A 200 -4.52 0.10 -20.63
N ASP A 201 -3.46 -0.72 -20.81
CA ASP A 201 -3.53 -2.18 -20.61
C ASP A 201 -4.03 -2.48 -19.19
N ALA A 202 -3.46 -1.83 -18.17
CA ALA A 202 -3.80 -2.07 -16.77
C ALA A 202 -5.27 -1.76 -16.46
N VAL A 203 -5.79 -0.63 -16.96
CA VAL A 203 -7.19 -0.24 -16.75
C VAL A 203 -8.14 -1.19 -17.51
N ARG A 204 -7.77 -1.58 -18.73
CA ARG A 204 -8.54 -2.55 -19.53
C ARG A 204 -8.57 -3.94 -18.91
N GLU A 205 -7.42 -4.41 -18.42
CA GLU A 205 -7.29 -5.69 -17.73
C GLU A 205 -8.08 -5.71 -16.43
N LEU A 206 -8.03 -4.65 -15.62
CA LEU A 206 -8.85 -4.51 -14.42
C LEU A 206 -10.35 -4.58 -14.75
N ARG A 207 -10.80 -3.84 -15.78
CA ARG A 207 -12.19 -3.87 -16.23
C ARG A 207 -12.62 -5.27 -16.65
N ARG A 208 -11.75 -6.03 -17.33
CA ARG A 208 -12.00 -7.42 -17.71
C ARG A 208 -12.05 -8.32 -16.47
N ALA A 209 -11.08 -8.21 -15.56
CA ALA A 209 -11.03 -8.99 -14.34
C ALA A 209 -12.30 -8.85 -13.50
N VAL A 210 -12.86 -7.64 -13.37
CA VAL A 210 -14.14 -7.42 -12.65
C VAL A 210 -15.32 -8.12 -13.35
N ARG A 211 -15.32 -8.20 -14.69
CA ARG A 211 -16.40 -8.90 -15.43
C ARG A 211 -16.27 -10.41 -15.31
N ASP A 212 -15.04 -10.90 -15.34
CA ASP A 212 -14.73 -12.32 -15.31
C ASP A 212 -14.78 -12.90 -13.88
N CYS A 213 -14.75 -12.03 -12.86
CA CYS A 213 -14.88 -12.34 -11.44
C CYS A 213 -16.10 -11.60 -10.86
N PRO A 214 -17.33 -12.08 -11.08
CA PRO A 214 -18.54 -11.48 -10.53
C PRO A 214 -18.75 -11.81 -9.05
N GLU A 215 -18.17 -12.90 -8.56
CA GLU A 215 -18.22 -13.33 -7.16
C GLU A 215 -16.87 -13.92 -6.74
N GLN A 216 -16.46 -13.64 -5.49
CA GLN A 216 -15.26 -14.24 -4.89
C GLN A 216 -15.35 -14.28 -3.37
N GLU A 217 -14.59 -15.18 -2.75
CA GLU A 217 -14.24 -15.12 -1.33
C GLU A 217 -12.96 -14.30 -1.17
N LEU A 218 -12.88 -13.47 -0.13
CA LEU A 218 -11.64 -12.75 0.20
C LEU A 218 -10.85 -13.53 1.25
N PRO A 219 -9.52 -13.71 1.10
CA PRO A 219 -8.71 -14.56 1.98
C PRO A 219 -8.81 -14.24 3.47
N ASP A 220 -8.99 -12.96 3.82
CA ASP A 220 -8.99 -12.48 5.21
C ASP A 220 -10.40 -12.31 5.79
N ASP A 221 -11.45 -12.67 5.05
CA ASP A 221 -12.84 -12.29 5.35
C ASP A 221 -13.78 -13.49 5.54
N GLY A 222 -13.18 -14.67 5.78
CA GLY A 222 -13.89 -15.94 6.01
C GLY A 222 -14.64 -16.42 4.77
N GLU A 223 -15.68 -17.25 4.99
CA GLU A 223 -16.53 -17.83 3.93
C GLU A 223 -17.53 -16.82 3.32
N ARG A 224 -17.20 -15.52 3.38
CA ARG A 224 -18.08 -14.47 2.87
C ARG A 224 -17.87 -14.26 1.38
N ILE A 225 -18.95 -14.44 0.62
CA ILE A 225 -18.97 -14.17 -0.82
C ILE A 225 -19.17 -12.67 -1.07
N TRP A 226 -18.18 -12.06 -1.71
CA TRP A 226 -18.24 -10.71 -2.25
C TRP A 226 -18.68 -10.76 -3.70
N ARG A 227 -19.71 -9.98 -4.03
CA ARG A 227 -20.19 -9.73 -5.40
C ARG A 227 -19.54 -8.48 -5.97
N GLN A 228 -18.94 -8.58 -7.15
CA GLN A 228 -18.33 -7.46 -7.85
C GLN A 228 -19.28 -6.94 -8.94
N ARG A 229 -19.34 -5.61 -9.10
CA ARG A 229 -20.12 -5.01 -10.18
C ARG A 229 -19.47 -3.74 -10.71
N LEU A 230 -19.24 -3.67 -12.02
CA LEU A 230 -18.87 -2.44 -12.70
C LEU A 230 -19.98 -1.39 -12.56
N LEU A 231 -19.60 -0.17 -12.22
CA LEU A 231 -20.49 0.98 -12.13
C LEU A 231 -20.15 2.00 -13.22
N ASP A 232 -21.01 3.02 -13.39
CA ASP A 232 -20.66 4.18 -14.20
C ASP A 232 -19.40 4.85 -13.60
N PRO A 233 -18.29 4.90 -14.36
CA PRO A 233 -17.06 5.49 -13.88
C PRO A 233 -17.17 7.02 -13.78
N GLY A 234 -18.05 7.68 -14.53
CA GLY A 234 -17.98 9.14 -14.69
C GLY A 234 -16.71 9.60 -15.42
N ARG A 235 -16.33 10.87 -15.28
CA ARG A 235 -15.18 11.48 -15.98
C ARG A 235 -14.05 11.80 -15.01
N TYR A 236 -12.95 11.06 -15.12
CA TYR A 236 -11.76 11.17 -14.28
C TYR A 236 -10.54 10.84 -15.14
N GLY A 237 -9.51 11.70 -15.11
CA GLY A 237 -8.30 11.54 -15.91
C GLY A 237 -8.60 11.29 -17.39
N ASP A 238 -7.73 10.52 -18.04
CA ASP A 238 -7.91 10.10 -19.44
C ASP A 238 -8.89 8.94 -19.57
N GLU A 239 -8.87 8.02 -18.61
CA GLU A 239 -9.73 6.84 -18.56
C GLU A 239 -9.92 6.41 -17.10
N SER A 240 -11.10 5.88 -16.77
CA SER A 240 -11.32 5.29 -15.45
C SER A 240 -12.20 4.04 -15.47
N VAL A 241 -12.04 3.26 -14.41
CA VAL A 241 -12.89 2.12 -14.05
C VAL A 241 -13.35 2.34 -12.63
N LEU A 242 -14.63 2.05 -12.39
CA LEU A 242 -15.19 1.97 -11.06
C LEU A 242 -15.98 0.69 -10.92
N PHE A 243 -15.80 0.03 -9.80
CA PHE A 243 -16.63 -1.08 -9.40
C PHE A 243 -16.92 -1.07 -7.90
N GLU A 244 -18.03 -1.68 -7.54
CA GLU A 244 -18.33 -2.02 -6.15
C GLU A 244 -17.97 -3.47 -5.86
N MET A 245 -17.62 -3.72 -4.61
CA MET A 245 -17.61 -5.04 -3.99
C MET A 245 -18.67 -5.02 -2.90
N ARG A 246 -19.58 -5.99 -2.92
CA ARG A 246 -20.73 -6.05 -2.01
C ARG A 246 -20.82 -7.40 -1.34
N ALA A 247 -20.95 -7.43 -0.02
CA ALA A 247 -21.13 -8.66 0.73
C ALA A 247 -22.10 -8.47 1.90
N PRO A 248 -22.79 -9.53 2.37
CA PRO A 248 -23.63 -9.43 3.55
C PRO A 248 -22.84 -8.94 4.77
N PHE A 249 -23.41 -8.03 5.54
CA PHE A 249 -22.87 -7.64 6.84
C PHE A 249 -23.17 -8.73 7.86
N LEU A 250 -22.14 -9.23 8.55
CA LEU A 250 -22.29 -10.24 9.59
C LEU A 250 -22.47 -9.57 10.95
N GLU A 251 -23.69 -9.59 11.49
CA GLU A 251 -23.89 -9.20 12.88
C GLU A 251 -23.32 -10.25 13.83
N VAL A 252 -22.99 -9.83 15.05
CA VAL A 252 -22.49 -10.69 16.15
C VAL A 252 -23.42 -11.88 16.44
N ASN A 253 -24.69 -11.77 16.05
CA ASN A 253 -25.73 -12.79 16.29
C ASN A 253 -25.93 -13.74 15.11
N GLY A 254 -25.10 -13.66 14.05
CA GLY A 254 -25.21 -14.49 12.85
C GLY A 254 -26.37 -14.13 11.91
N LYS A 255 -27.09 -13.04 12.17
CA LYS A 255 -28.11 -12.50 11.25
C LYS A 255 -27.46 -11.47 10.32
N SER A 256 -27.91 -11.42 9.06
CA SER A 256 -27.44 -10.40 8.12
C SER A 256 -28.01 -9.04 8.51
N GLY A 257 -27.13 -8.11 8.90
CA GLY A 257 -27.50 -6.75 9.31
C GLY A 257 -27.57 -5.74 8.15
N GLY A 258 -27.63 -6.23 6.91
CA GLY A 258 -27.58 -5.44 5.68
C GLY A 258 -26.42 -5.85 4.77
N GLU A 259 -26.02 -4.93 3.89
CA GLU A 259 -24.95 -5.13 2.92
C GLU A 259 -23.77 -4.20 3.23
N GLU A 260 -22.58 -4.78 3.28
CA GLU A 260 -21.31 -4.08 3.26
C GLU A 260 -20.94 -3.73 1.82
N VAL A 261 -20.56 -2.47 1.58
CA VAL A 261 -20.15 -1.99 0.25
C VAL A 261 -18.76 -1.40 0.32
N ARG A 262 -17.90 -1.79 -0.62
CA ARG A 262 -16.58 -1.21 -0.86
C ARG A 262 -16.53 -0.68 -2.28
N LEU A 263 -15.88 0.46 -2.47
CA LEU A 263 -15.72 1.07 -3.79
C LEU A 263 -14.25 1.08 -4.19
N VAL A 264 -14.00 0.74 -5.44
CA VAL A 264 -12.67 0.78 -6.04
C VAL A 264 -12.72 1.58 -7.32
N ARG A 265 -11.86 2.59 -7.41
CA ARG A 265 -11.66 3.37 -8.63
C ARG A 265 -10.22 3.27 -9.08
N ALA A 266 -10.02 2.93 -10.35
CA ALA A 266 -8.75 3.12 -11.04
C ALA A 266 -8.89 4.25 -12.06
N VAL A 267 -7.93 5.17 -12.08
CA VAL A 267 -7.88 6.29 -13.03
C VAL A 267 -6.51 6.32 -13.69
N ARG A 268 -6.48 6.42 -15.01
CA ARG A 268 -5.28 6.65 -15.79
C ARG A 268 -5.11 8.13 -16.10
N VAL A 269 -3.89 8.63 -15.89
CA VAL A 269 -3.41 9.93 -16.34
C VAL A 269 -2.06 9.68 -17.00
N ASP A 270 -1.96 9.84 -18.32
CA ASP A 270 -0.82 9.42 -19.13
C ASP A 270 -0.43 7.95 -18.87
N ASP A 271 0.82 7.71 -18.45
CA ASP A 271 1.41 6.41 -18.12
C ASP A 271 1.28 6.06 -16.62
N VAL A 272 0.51 6.83 -15.85
CA VAL A 272 0.28 6.63 -14.43
C VAL A 272 -1.14 6.11 -14.20
N VAL A 273 -1.27 5.07 -13.38
CA VAL A 273 -2.58 4.63 -12.85
C VAL A 273 -2.62 4.87 -11.35
N THR A 274 -3.64 5.57 -10.91
CA THR A 274 -3.98 5.72 -9.50
C THR A 274 -5.20 4.87 -9.16
N VAL A 275 -5.10 4.08 -8.09
CA VAL A 275 -6.16 3.21 -7.57
C VAL A 275 -6.53 3.66 -6.17
N LEU A 276 -7.79 4.04 -5.98
CA LEU A 276 -8.36 4.34 -4.68
C LEU A 276 -9.34 3.22 -4.30
N TRP A 277 -9.00 2.49 -3.24
CA TRP A 277 -9.83 1.41 -2.71
C TRP A 277 -10.29 1.75 -1.29
N GLU A 278 -11.59 1.98 -1.14
CA GLU A 278 -12.27 2.16 0.15
C GLU A 278 -12.41 0.81 0.85
N GLN A 279 -11.81 0.69 2.04
CA GLN A 279 -11.73 -0.54 2.86
C GLN A 279 -12.75 -0.57 3.99
N GLY A 280 -13.44 0.55 4.25
CA GLY A 280 -14.25 0.75 5.44
C GLY A 280 -13.44 0.72 6.72
N TRP A 281 -14.18 0.67 7.82
CA TRP A 281 -13.71 0.50 9.19
C TRP A 281 -14.81 -0.18 10.00
N GLU A 282 -14.55 -1.36 10.56
CA GLU A 282 -15.48 -2.11 11.43
C GLU A 282 -16.98 -1.99 11.05
N GLY A 283 -17.39 -2.58 9.92
CA GLY A 283 -18.81 -2.68 9.56
C GLY A 283 -19.44 -1.45 8.93
N THR A 284 -18.65 -0.49 8.46
CA THR A 284 -19.15 0.61 7.64
C THR A 284 -19.29 0.21 6.18
N SER A 285 -20.03 1.00 5.41
CA SER A 285 -20.18 0.87 3.95
C SER A 285 -19.74 2.16 3.27
N ALA A 286 -19.11 2.01 2.10
CA ALA A 286 -18.71 3.12 1.25
C ALA A 286 -19.93 3.90 0.77
N GLU A 287 -19.84 5.22 0.81
CA GLU A 287 -20.81 6.11 0.20
C GLU A 287 -20.22 6.72 -1.08
N ARG A 288 -21.03 6.72 -2.15
CA ARG A 288 -20.56 7.09 -3.48
C ARG A 288 -20.12 8.55 -3.57
N ALA A 289 -20.89 9.48 -3.01
CA ALA A 289 -20.60 10.91 -3.15
C ALA A 289 -19.30 11.34 -2.44
N PRO A 290 -19.03 10.95 -1.17
CA PRO A 290 -17.73 11.16 -0.53
C PRO A 290 -16.58 10.50 -1.31
N PHE A 291 -16.77 9.25 -1.72
CA PHE A 291 -15.76 8.51 -2.50
C PHE A 291 -15.40 9.21 -3.82
N ASP A 292 -16.40 9.75 -4.53
CA ASP A 292 -16.18 10.50 -5.76
C ASP A 292 -15.47 11.83 -5.53
N ALA A 293 -15.67 12.48 -4.39
CA ALA A 293 -14.96 13.70 -4.01
C ALA A 293 -13.48 13.42 -3.70
N ASP A 294 -13.18 12.38 -2.94
CA ASP A 294 -11.80 11.97 -2.66
C ASP A 294 -11.10 11.43 -3.90
N SER A 295 -11.83 10.74 -4.79
CA SER A 295 -11.34 10.35 -6.12
C SER A 295 -10.89 11.55 -6.96
N ARG A 296 -11.63 12.67 -6.91
CA ARG A 296 -11.23 13.90 -7.61
C ARG A 296 -9.96 14.50 -7.02
N ARG A 297 -9.79 14.46 -5.69
CA ARG A 297 -8.56 14.89 -5.01
C ARG A 297 -7.37 14.00 -5.40
N ALA A 298 -7.59 12.70 -5.56
CA ALA A 298 -6.58 11.76 -6.03
C ALA A 298 -6.13 12.05 -7.46
N VAL A 299 -7.06 12.37 -8.37
CA VAL A 299 -6.71 12.75 -9.74
C VAL A 299 -5.96 14.08 -9.77
N ALA A 300 -6.46 15.11 -9.08
CA ALA A 300 -5.81 16.41 -9.01
C ALA A 300 -4.37 16.32 -8.47
N ALA A 301 -4.12 15.50 -7.44
CA ALA A 301 -2.78 15.30 -6.91
C ALA A 301 -1.82 14.61 -7.90
N ILE A 302 -2.34 13.80 -8.83
CA ILE A 302 -1.53 13.20 -9.91
C ILE A 302 -1.27 14.24 -11.00
N GLU A 303 -2.29 14.97 -11.43
CA GLU A 303 -2.17 16.04 -12.44
C GLU A 303 -1.15 17.11 -11.98
N ASP A 304 -1.31 17.63 -10.76
CA ASP A 304 -0.38 18.60 -10.15
C ASP A 304 1.05 18.08 -10.00
N TRP A 305 1.24 16.75 -9.96
CA TRP A 305 2.56 16.14 -9.89
C TRP A 305 3.20 15.98 -11.27
N LEU A 306 2.40 15.72 -12.30
CA LEU A 306 2.87 15.49 -13.67
C LEU A 306 3.13 16.79 -14.46
N ASP A 307 2.46 17.87 -14.07
CA ASP A 307 2.70 19.25 -14.57
C ASP A 307 4.06 19.82 -14.09
#